data_AF-A0A0P6VNY9-F1
#
_entry.id   AF-A0A0P6VNY9-F1
#
_cell.length_a   1.000
_cell.length_b   1.000
_cell.length_c   1.000
_cell.angle_alpha   90.00
_cell.angle_beta   90.00
_cell.angle_gamma   90.00
#
_symmetry.space_group_name_H-M   'P 1'
#
loop_
_entity.id
_entity.type
_entity.pdbx_description
1 polymer ?
#
loop_
_entity_poly.entity_id
_entity_poly.type
_entity_poly.pdbx_seq_one_letter_code
_entity_poly.pdbx_strand_id
1 'polypeptide(L)'
;MLESSLAAYVSEIMQGILTLGPDWALSGPGLVILSDETPAAVATAVEELLVRLTDRAADGDAVARDVLTLTGPAGEAWQPGVIVGCDTGAVLAAAGRAAEAGDRQGAARLAALLTTVEESAADGYLALAALAAEAAAHDIAIELGTRALELSPGHPRAHVIIGYGQFKKGQSKAAQNNLASATRLARRRPELRADQRAAQQLLLLLHLT
;
A
#
# COMPACT_ATOMS: atom_id res chain seq x y z
N MET A 1 9.92 20.43 6.36
CA MET A 1 10.71 19.93 5.21
C MET A 1 10.57 18.43 4.96
N LEU A 2 10.22 17.60 5.95
CA LEU A 2 10.11 16.13 5.76
C LEU A 2 8.85 15.68 4.96
N GLU A 3 7.74 16.40 5.07
CA GLU A 3 6.46 16.02 4.41
C GLU A 3 6.56 16.03 2.88
N SER A 4 7.32 16.97 2.31
CA SER A 4 7.54 17.07 0.86
C SER A 4 8.34 15.89 0.30
N SER A 5 9.14 15.21 1.12
CA SER A 5 9.98 14.10 0.66
C SER A 5 9.19 12.81 0.50
N LEU A 6 8.19 12.56 1.36
CA LEU A 6 7.40 11.34 1.27
C LEU A 6 6.40 11.38 0.10
N ALA A 7 5.75 12.52 -0.12
CA ALA A 7 4.85 12.69 -1.26
C ALA A 7 5.59 12.51 -2.60
N ALA A 8 6.81 13.08 -2.70
CA ALA A 8 7.68 12.86 -3.86
C ALA A 8 8.09 11.39 -4.00
N TYR A 9 8.47 10.73 -2.90
CA TYR A 9 8.88 9.32 -2.90
C TYR A 9 7.74 8.36 -3.27
N VAL A 10 6.54 8.55 -2.72
CA VAL A 10 5.35 7.76 -3.08
C VAL A 10 4.96 8.04 -4.54
N SER A 11 5.06 9.29 -4.99
CA SER A 11 4.83 9.64 -6.40
C SER A 11 5.85 9.00 -7.33
N GLU A 12 7.12 8.90 -6.93
CA GLU A 12 8.18 8.25 -7.71
C GLU A 12 7.97 6.74 -7.79
N ILE A 13 7.64 6.10 -6.67
CA ILE A 13 7.23 4.68 -6.64
C ILE A 13 6.02 4.47 -7.56
N MET A 14 5.02 5.35 -7.50
CA MET A 14 3.82 5.25 -8.31
C MET A 14 4.09 5.49 -9.78
N GLN A 15 4.91 6.47 -10.14
CA GLN A 15 5.34 6.65 -11.53
C GLN A 15 6.07 5.41 -12.02
N GLY A 16 6.94 4.83 -11.19
CA GLY A 16 7.57 3.54 -11.44
C GLY A 16 6.57 2.41 -11.66
N ILE A 17 5.53 2.28 -10.84
CA ILE A 17 4.49 1.23 -11.00
C ILE A 17 3.61 1.49 -12.25
N LEU A 18 3.22 2.75 -12.48
CA LEU A 18 2.30 3.14 -13.55
C LEU A 18 2.93 3.13 -14.94
N THR A 19 4.23 3.48 -15.06
CA THR A 19 4.95 3.37 -16.34
C THR A 19 5.07 1.93 -16.83
N LEU A 20 4.89 0.95 -15.94
CA LEU A 20 4.93 -0.47 -16.26
C LEU A 20 3.59 -1.01 -16.78
N GLY A 21 2.53 -0.21 -16.68
CA GLY A 21 1.20 -0.54 -17.20
C GLY A 21 0.49 -1.69 -16.47
N PRO A 22 -0.80 -1.92 -16.73
CA PRO A 22 -1.57 -3.05 -16.19
C PRO A 22 -1.45 -4.34 -17.04
N ASP A 23 -0.81 -4.28 -18.21
CA ASP A 23 -0.82 -5.39 -19.18
C ASP A 23 -0.04 -6.64 -18.73
N TRP A 24 0.78 -6.55 -17.67
CA TRP A 24 1.42 -7.71 -17.05
C TRP A 24 0.45 -8.58 -16.23
N ALA A 25 -0.72 -8.05 -15.85
CA ALA A 25 -1.67 -8.71 -14.95
C ALA A 25 -2.81 -9.49 -15.66
N LEU A 26 -2.81 -9.57 -17.00
CA LEU A 26 -3.94 -10.14 -17.77
C LEU A 26 -3.76 -11.61 -18.24
N SER A 27 -2.81 -12.37 -17.70
CA SER A 27 -2.58 -13.77 -18.12
C SER A 27 -3.03 -14.81 -17.08
N GLY A 28 -4.35 -15.00 -16.93
CA GLY A 28 -5.01 -16.24 -16.46
C GLY A 28 -4.63 -16.83 -15.08
N PRO A 29 -5.46 -17.72 -14.49
CA PRO A 29 -5.15 -18.32 -13.20
C PRO A 29 -4.08 -19.41 -13.39
N GLY A 30 -2.87 -19.12 -12.89
CA GLY A 30 -1.79 -20.09 -12.80
C GLY A 30 -0.54 -19.61 -13.51
N LEU A 31 0.47 -19.28 -12.71
CA LEU A 31 1.86 -19.08 -13.12
C LEU A 31 2.07 -17.86 -14.05
N VAL A 32 2.11 -16.67 -13.45
CA VAL A 32 2.81 -15.54 -14.07
C VAL A 32 4.32 -15.83 -13.97
N ILE A 33 4.86 -16.49 -15.00
CA ILE A 33 6.28 -16.44 -15.28
C ILE A 33 6.59 -14.97 -15.55
N LEU A 34 7.43 -14.33 -14.72
CA LEU A 34 8.07 -13.09 -15.17
C LEU A 34 8.89 -13.47 -16.40
N SER A 35 8.39 -13.15 -17.59
CA SER A 35 9.19 -13.25 -18.81
C SER A 35 10.40 -12.31 -18.70
N ASP A 36 11.38 -12.49 -19.58
CA ASP A 36 12.60 -11.68 -19.75
C ASP A 36 12.37 -10.15 -19.88
N GLU A 37 11.12 -9.70 -19.81
CA GLU A 37 10.69 -8.30 -19.92
C GLU A 37 10.37 -7.67 -18.57
N THR A 38 10.94 -8.15 -17.47
CA THR A 38 11.00 -7.31 -16.26
C THR A 38 11.93 -6.13 -16.57
N PRO A 39 11.45 -4.88 -16.55
CA PRO A 39 12.34 -3.75 -16.82
C PRO A 39 13.42 -3.76 -15.76
N ALA A 40 14.67 -3.83 -16.19
CA ALA A 40 15.85 -3.93 -15.34
C ALA A 40 15.81 -2.97 -14.14
N ALA A 41 15.20 -1.79 -14.31
CA ALA A 41 14.97 -0.80 -13.26
C ALA A 41 14.23 -1.33 -12.01
N VAL A 42 13.22 -2.19 -12.16
CA VAL A 42 12.46 -2.75 -11.02
C VAL A 42 13.29 -3.78 -10.27
N ALA A 43 13.97 -4.67 -11.00
CA ALA A 43 14.89 -5.63 -10.42
C ALA A 43 16.03 -4.92 -9.67
N THR A 44 16.63 -3.89 -10.28
CA THR A 44 17.67 -3.06 -9.64
C THR A 44 17.14 -2.35 -8.39
N ALA A 45 15.92 -1.80 -8.41
CA ALA A 45 15.34 -1.12 -7.25
C ALA A 45 15.04 -2.09 -6.09
N VAL A 46 14.61 -3.31 -6.39
CA VAL A 46 14.40 -4.38 -5.41
C VAL A 46 15.73 -4.88 -4.85
N GLU A 47 16.75 -5.06 -5.68
CA GLU A 47 18.10 -5.44 -5.23
C GLU A 47 18.73 -4.38 -4.33
N GLU A 48 18.68 -3.10 -4.72
CA GLU A 48 19.18 -2.00 -3.88
C GLU A 48 18.43 -1.93 -2.54
N LEU A 49 17.13 -2.21 -2.56
CA LEU A 49 16.31 -2.26 -1.36
C LEU A 49 16.74 -3.41 -0.44
N LEU A 50 16.95 -4.62 -0.98
CA LEU A 50 17.40 -5.78 -0.22
C LEU A 50 18.80 -5.57 0.36
N VAL A 51 19.72 -4.95 -0.38
CA VAL A 51 21.06 -4.58 0.12
C VAL A 51 20.95 -3.62 1.31
N ARG A 52 20.16 -2.56 1.17
CA ARG A 52 19.96 -1.58 2.27
C ARG A 52 19.26 -2.19 3.49
N LEU A 53 18.34 -3.13 3.29
CA LEU A 53 17.72 -3.87 4.38
C LEU A 53 18.74 -4.79 5.08
N THR A 54 19.63 -5.43 4.32
CA THR A 54 20.72 -6.27 4.85
C THR A 54 21.68 -5.46 5.73
N ASP A 55 22.11 -4.29 5.26
CA ASP A 55 22.98 -3.39 6.03
C ASP A 55 22.30 -2.93 7.33
N ARG A 56 21.05 -2.47 7.27
CA ARG A 56 20.28 -2.07 8.46
C ARG A 56 20.08 -3.21 9.45
N ALA A 57 19.81 -4.42 8.96
CA ALA A 57 19.62 -5.58 9.82
C ALA A 57 20.92 -5.95 10.56
N ALA A 58 22.08 -5.81 9.89
CA ALA A 58 23.40 -5.97 10.48
C ALA A 58 23.69 -4.90 11.55
N ASP A 59 23.19 -3.68 11.36
CA ASP A 59 23.26 -2.57 12.32
C ASP A 59 22.28 -2.71 13.51
N GLY A 60 21.53 -3.80 13.58
CA GLY A 60 20.64 -4.11 14.71
C GLY A 60 19.17 -3.78 14.47
N ASP A 61 18.80 -3.24 13.31
CA ASP A 61 17.41 -2.88 12.98
C ASP A 61 16.50 -4.12 12.93
N ALA A 62 15.60 -4.21 13.92
CA ALA A 62 14.69 -5.34 14.07
C ALA A 62 13.68 -5.45 12.93
N VAL A 63 13.27 -4.32 12.34
CA VAL A 63 12.30 -4.32 11.23
C VAL A 63 12.99 -4.83 9.97
N ALA A 64 14.20 -4.35 9.67
CA ALA A 64 14.95 -4.84 8.52
C ALA A 64 15.27 -6.35 8.65
N ARG A 65 15.57 -6.82 9.86
CA ARG A 65 15.77 -8.23 10.17
C ARG A 65 14.50 -9.05 9.94
N ASP A 66 13.36 -8.59 10.46
CA ASP A 66 12.05 -9.24 10.26
C ASP A 66 11.71 -9.34 8.76
N VAL A 67 11.97 -8.27 8.00
CA VAL A 67 11.73 -8.23 6.55
C VAL A 67 12.64 -9.22 5.82
N LEU A 68 13.93 -9.27 6.14
CA LEU A 68 14.85 -10.23 5.54
C LEU A 68 14.51 -11.68 5.88
N THR A 69 14.03 -11.93 7.12
CA THR A 69 13.57 -13.27 7.49
C THR A 69 12.33 -13.70 6.72
N LEU A 70 11.50 -12.76 6.25
CA LEU A 70 10.35 -13.04 5.39
C LEU A 70 10.72 -13.21 3.91
N THR A 71 11.87 -12.66 3.47
CA THR A 71 12.34 -12.75 2.07
C THR A 71 13.31 -13.89 1.80
N GLY A 72 13.68 -14.70 2.80
CA GLY A 72 14.62 -15.82 2.66
C GLY A 72 16.11 -15.41 2.66
N PRO A 73 17.05 -16.38 2.74
CA PRO A 73 18.48 -16.08 2.84
C PRO A 73 19.02 -15.44 1.54
N ALA A 74 19.69 -14.30 1.69
CA ALA A 74 20.25 -13.44 0.63
C ALA A 74 21.44 -14.04 -0.16
N GLY A 75 21.51 -15.36 -0.32
CA GLY A 75 22.67 -16.06 -0.90
C GLY A 75 22.38 -16.94 -2.11
N GLU A 76 21.11 -17.24 -2.40
CA GLU A 76 20.71 -17.86 -3.67
C GLU A 76 20.26 -16.76 -4.62
N ALA A 77 20.78 -16.79 -5.85
CA ALA A 77 20.49 -15.82 -6.90
C ALA A 77 18.98 -15.55 -6.95
N TRP A 78 18.59 -14.32 -6.57
CA TRP A 78 17.21 -13.89 -6.63
C TRP A 78 16.73 -14.07 -8.07
N GLN A 79 15.86 -15.05 -8.28
CA GLN A 79 15.17 -15.19 -9.55
C GLN A 79 13.95 -14.27 -9.49
N PRO A 80 13.85 -13.27 -10.38
CA PRO A 80 12.63 -12.50 -10.54
C PRO A 80 11.51 -13.50 -10.83
N GLY A 81 10.57 -13.66 -9.90
CA GLY A 81 9.40 -14.51 -10.13
C GLY A 81 8.79 -15.13 -8.90
N VAL A 82 9.46 -15.10 -7.75
CA VAL A 82 9.01 -15.92 -6.61
C VAL A 82 9.25 -15.18 -5.29
N ILE A 83 8.28 -14.37 -4.87
CA ILE A 83 7.96 -14.27 -3.44
C ILE A 83 6.91 -15.36 -3.14
N VAL A 84 7.29 -16.62 -3.36
CA VAL A 84 6.43 -17.78 -3.07
C VAL A 84 6.64 -18.10 -1.61
N GLY A 85 5.59 -17.94 -0.82
CA GLY A 85 5.57 -18.34 0.58
C GLY A 85 5.88 -17.24 1.59
N CYS A 86 5.98 -15.96 1.19
CA CYS A 86 5.90 -14.90 2.21
C CYS A 86 4.47 -14.88 2.77
N ASP A 87 4.36 -14.87 4.09
CA ASP A 87 3.09 -14.57 4.74
C ASP A 87 2.76 -13.09 4.46
N THR A 88 1.86 -12.84 3.51
CA THR A 88 1.42 -11.50 3.13
C THR A 88 0.81 -10.76 4.32
N GLY A 89 0.19 -11.48 5.25
CA GLY A 89 -0.28 -10.95 6.52
C GLY A 89 0.87 -10.46 7.41
N ALA A 90 1.98 -11.19 7.45
CA ALA A 90 3.17 -10.76 8.18
C ALA A 90 3.82 -9.51 7.56
N VAL A 91 3.90 -9.43 6.23
CA VAL A 91 4.42 -8.26 5.50
C VAL A 91 3.51 -7.04 5.73
N LEU A 92 2.19 -7.21 5.68
CA LEU A 92 1.23 -6.15 5.98
C LEU A 92 1.35 -5.67 7.43
N ALA A 93 1.49 -6.59 8.37
CA ALA A 93 1.70 -6.26 9.77
C ALA A 93 3.03 -5.52 10.00
N ALA A 94 4.10 -5.91 9.30
CA ALA A 94 5.38 -5.22 9.33
C ALA A 94 5.29 -3.80 8.75
N ALA A 95 4.55 -3.62 7.65
CA ALA A 95 4.28 -2.30 7.08
C ALA A 95 3.55 -1.39 8.09
N GLY A 96 2.55 -1.94 8.79
CA GLY A 96 1.83 -1.24 9.87
C GLY A 96 2.75 -0.84 11.02
N ARG A 97 3.58 -1.76 11.53
CA ARG A 97 4.54 -1.46 12.60
C ARG A 97 5.57 -0.40 12.18
N ALA A 98 6.07 -0.48 10.95
CA ALA A 98 6.99 0.52 10.42
C ALA A 98 6.33 1.91 10.36
N ALA A 99 5.06 1.99 9.94
CA ALA A 99 4.30 3.24 9.92
C ALA A 99 4.10 3.80 11.34
N GLU A 100 3.71 2.97 12.30
CA GLU A 100 3.55 3.34 13.72
C GLU A 100 4.86 3.81 14.37
N ALA A 101 5.99 3.21 13.99
CA ALA A 101 7.33 3.61 14.43
C ALA A 101 7.81 4.91 13.75
N GLY A 102 7.07 5.45 12.79
CA GLY A 102 7.44 6.63 12.02
C GLY A 102 8.41 6.34 10.86
N ASP A 103 8.78 5.08 10.60
CA ASP A 103 9.53 4.66 9.42
C ASP A 103 8.60 4.58 8.20
N ARG A 104 8.19 5.75 7.72
CA ARG A 104 7.27 5.88 6.58
C ARG A 104 7.86 5.32 5.28
N GLN A 105 9.18 5.38 5.12
CA GLN A 105 9.84 4.81 3.93
C GLN A 105 9.83 3.29 3.97
N GLY A 106 10.15 2.69 5.11
CA GLY A 106 10.04 1.25 5.34
C GLY A 106 8.61 0.75 5.12
N ALA A 107 7.62 1.44 5.68
CA ALA A 107 6.21 1.13 5.48
C ALA A 107 5.80 1.19 4.00
N ALA A 108 6.21 2.24 3.26
CA ALA A 108 5.90 2.39 1.85
C ALA A 108 6.53 1.28 0.99
N ARG A 109 7.76 0.86 1.28
CA ARG A 109 8.44 -0.23 0.56
C ARG A 109 7.73 -1.57 0.77
N LEU A 110 7.34 -1.87 2.00
CA LEU A 110 6.60 -3.10 2.32
C LEU A 110 5.20 -3.11 1.70
N ALA A 111 4.53 -1.95 1.74
CA ALA A 111 3.25 -1.80 1.07
C ALA A 111 3.36 -1.94 -0.46
N ALA A 112 4.42 -1.40 -1.07
CA ALA A 112 4.70 -1.57 -2.50
C ALA A 112 4.98 -3.03 -2.85
N LEU A 113 5.71 -3.76 -2.01
CA LEU A 113 5.93 -5.20 -2.18
C LEU A 113 4.60 -5.98 -2.22
N LEU A 114 3.65 -5.62 -1.37
CA LEU A 114 2.34 -6.26 -1.37
C LEU A 114 1.55 -6.02 -2.66
N THR A 115 1.81 -4.92 -3.38
CA THR A 115 1.15 -4.65 -4.68
C THR A 115 1.61 -5.58 -5.79
N THR A 116 2.78 -6.22 -5.65
CA THR A 116 3.29 -7.17 -6.64
C THR A 116 2.76 -8.59 -6.45
N VAL A 117 2.02 -8.84 -5.36
CA VAL A 117 1.43 -10.14 -5.04
C VAL A 117 -0.09 -10.04 -5.23
N GLU A 118 -0.62 -10.74 -6.24
CA GLU A 118 -2.02 -10.61 -6.69
C GLU A 118 -3.04 -10.71 -5.56
N GLU A 119 -2.92 -11.72 -4.70
CA GLU A 119 -3.86 -11.96 -3.58
C GLU A 119 -3.87 -10.83 -2.55
N SER A 120 -2.73 -10.14 -2.34
CA SER A 120 -2.59 -9.04 -1.38
C SER A 120 -2.50 -7.66 -2.01
N ALA A 121 -2.66 -7.56 -3.34
CA ALA A 121 -2.44 -6.32 -4.06
C ALA A 121 -3.37 -5.20 -3.57
N ALA A 122 -4.63 -5.54 -3.29
CA ALA A 122 -5.59 -4.60 -2.71
C ALA A 122 -5.13 -4.03 -1.36
N ASP A 123 -4.57 -4.86 -0.48
CA ASP A 123 -4.07 -4.44 0.83
C ASP A 123 -2.79 -3.59 0.70
N GLY A 124 -1.92 -3.93 -0.25
CA GLY A 124 -0.75 -3.11 -0.59
C GLY A 124 -1.14 -1.70 -1.04
N TYR A 125 -2.09 -1.60 -1.97
CA TYR A 125 -2.63 -0.32 -2.42
C TYR A 125 -3.29 0.47 -1.28
N LEU A 126 -4.02 -0.21 -0.38
CA LEU A 126 -4.61 0.44 0.80
C LEU A 126 -3.57 1.00 1.76
N ALA A 127 -2.51 0.24 2.03
CA ALA A 127 -1.43 0.67 2.90
C ALA A 127 -0.70 1.89 2.29
N LEU A 128 -0.41 1.88 0.99
CA LEU A 128 0.15 3.04 0.29
C LEU A 128 -0.81 4.24 0.33
N ALA A 129 -2.12 4.01 0.13
CA ALA A 129 -3.12 5.07 0.14
C ALA A 129 -3.23 5.75 1.51
N ALA A 130 -3.13 4.97 2.59
CA ALA A 130 -3.12 5.49 3.96
C ALA A 130 -1.88 6.35 4.22
N LEU A 131 -0.70 5.87 3.83
CA LEU A 131 0.56 6.64 3.95
C LEU A 131 0.50 7.94 3.14
N ALA A 132 -0.07 7.93 1.93
CA ALA A 132 -0.27 9.12 1.12
C ALA A 132 -1.25 10.11 1.78
N ALA A 133 -2.34 9.61 2.37
CA ALA A 133 -3.32 10.43 3.07
C ALA A 133 -2.71 11.13 4.30
N GLU A 134 -1.87 10.44 5.06
CA GLU A 134 -1.11 11.00 6.18
C GLU A 134 -0.10 12.05 5.73
N ALA A 135 0.52 11.86 4.57
CA ALA A 135 1.44 12.82 3.94
C ALA A 135 0.73 14.03 3.30
N ALA A 136 -0.57 14.17 3.49
CA ALA A 136 -1.43 15.17 2.83
C ALA A 136 -1.43 15.11 1.29
N ALA A 137 -0.95 14.01 0.71
CA ALA A 137 -0.96 13.76 -0.74
C ALA A 137 -2.33 13.20 -1.17
N HIS A 138 -3.38 14.02 -0.99
CA HIS A 138 -4.78 13.57 -1.11
C HIS A 138 -5.16 13.05 -2.48
N ASP A 139 -4.56 13.57 -3.56
CA ASP A 139 -4.78 13.06 -4.92
C ASP A 139 -4.27 11.64 -5.09
N ILE A 140 -3.04 11.39 -4.64
CA ILE A 140 -2.41 10.06 -4.70
C ILE A 140 -3.19 9.07 -3.81
N ALA A 141 -3.63 9.51 -2.63
CA ALA A 141 -4.46 8.67 -1.74
C ALA A 141 -5.79 8.26 -2.38
N ILE A 142 -6.45 9.17 -3.12
CA ILE A 142 -7.69 8.86 -3.86
C ILE A 142 -7.40 7.85 -4.97
N GLU A 143 -6.34 8.06 -5.75
CA GLU A 143 -5.96 7.17 -6.85
C GLU A 143 -5.65 5.75 -6.35
N LEU A 144 -4.76 5.62 -5.36
CA LEU A 144 -4.39 4.35 -4.74
C LEU A 144 -5.60 3.66 -4.11
N GLY A 145 -6.45 4.40 -3.40
CA GLY A 145 -7.69 3.87 -2.84
C GLY A 145 -8.65 3.36 -3.93
N THR A 146 -8.68 4.02 -5.09
CA THR A 146 -9.48 3.60 -6.24
C THR A 146 -8.95 2.30 -6.84
N ARG A 147 -7.63 2.17 -7.00
CA ARG A 147 -7.00 0.90 -7.40
C ARG A 147 -7.31 -0.25 -6.45
N ALA A 148 -7.29 0.01 -5.14
CA ALA A 148 -7.71 -0.99 -4.16
C ALA A 148 -9.18 -1.42 -4.33
N LEU A 149 -10.08 -0.50 -4.69
CA LEU A 149 -11.49 -0.81 -4.99
C LEU A 149 -11.67 -1.54 -6.32
N GLU A 150 -10.84 -1.30 -7.32
CA GLU A 150 -10.87 -2.07 -8.58
C GLU A 150 -10.60 -3.55 -8.31
N LEU A 151 -9.68 -3.84 -7.40
CA LEU A 151 -9.34 -5.21 -6.97
C LEU A 151 -10.32 -5.77 -5.94
N SER A 152 -10.81 -4.94 -5.02
CA SER A 152 -11.75 -5.32 -3.95
C SER A 152 -12.88 -4.29 -3.81
N PRO A 153 -13.94 -4.37 -4.65
CA PRO A 153 -15.00 -3.35 -4.74
C PRO A 153 -15.80 -3.11 -3.46
N GLY A 154 -15.70 -4.03 -2.49
CA GLY A 154 -16.42 -3.98 -1.22
C GLY A 154 -15.57 -3.53 -0.04
N HIS A 155 -14.35 -3.02 -0.24
CA HIS A 155 -13.42 -2.77 0.85
C HIS A 155 -13.75 -1.46 1.61
N PRO A 156 -14.19 -1.50 2.89
CA PRO A 156 -14.66 -0.30 3.58
C PRO A 156 -13.56 0.74 3.82
N ARG A 157 -12.35 0.27 4.14
CA ARG A 157 -11.18 1.16 4.32
C ARG A 157 -10.84 1.96 3.07
N ALA A 158 -10.98 1.38 1.87
CA ALA A 158 -10.72 2.10 0.62
C ALA A 158 -11.66 3.30 0.48
N HIS A 159 -12.95 3.08 0.75
CA HIS A 159 -13.95 4.14 0.77
C HIS A 159 -13.66 5.20 1.86
N VAL A 160 -13.14 4.82 3.03
CA VAL A 160 -12.71 5.79 4.06
C VAL A 160 -11.57 6.67 3.53
N ILE A 161 -10.54 6.08 2.95
CA ILE A 161 -9.35 6.80 2.46
C ILE A 161 -9.73 7.74 1.31
N ILE A 162 -10.49 7.26 0.31
CA ILE A 162 -10.99 8.09 -0.79
C ILE A 162 -11.87 9.22 -0.23
N GLY A 163 -12.80 8.89 0.67
CA GLY A 163 -13.69 9.87 1.28
C GLY A 163 -12.94 10.95 2.05
N TYR A 164 -11.89 10.58 2.80
CA TYR A 164 -11.01 11.51 3.49
C TYR A 164 -10.25 12.43 2.53
N GLY A 165 -9.64 11.87 1.48
CA GLY A 165 -8.95 12.66 0.45
C GLY A 165 -9.89 13.66 -0.22
N GLN A 166 -11.10 13.22 -0.59
CA GLN A 166 -12.12 14.07 -1.20
C GLN A 166 -12.58 15.18 -0.25
N PHE A 167 -12.76 14.87 1.03
CA PHE A 167 -13.10 15.87 2.05
C PHE A 167 -12.02 16.94 2.16
N LYS A 168 -10.75 16.55 2.24
CA LYS A 168 -9.62 17.48 2.31
C LYS A 168 -9.46 18.35 1.05
N LYS A 169 -9.93 17.85 -0.09
CA LYS A 169 -10.01 18.60 -1.35
C LYS A 169 -11.26 19.48 -1.49
N GLY A 170 -12.14 19.55 -0.48
CA GLY A 170 -13.39 20.30 -0.55
C GLY A 170 -14.48 19.65 -1.42
N GLN A 171 -14.31 18.39 -1.81
CA GLN A 171 -15.26 17.65 -2.64
C GLN A 171 -16.35 16.98 -1.78
N SER A 172 -17.07 17.78 -0.99
CA SER A 172 -17.93 17.31 0.10
C SER A 172 -18.96 16.27 -0.31
N LYS A 173 -19.60 16.42 -1.48
CA LYS A 173 -20.60 15.46 -1.98
C LYS A 173 -20.00 14.10 -2.30
N ALA A 174 -18.83 14.08 -2.94
CA ALA A 174 -18.13 12.83 -3.26
C ALA A 174 -17.65 12.15 -1.97
N ALA A 175 -17.09 12.94 -1.05
CA ALA A 175 -16.65 12.47 0.26
C ALA A 175 -17.81 11.82 1.05
N GLN A 176 -18.96 12.50 1.12
CA GLN A 176 -20.16 12.00 1.79
C GLN A 176 -20.61 10.64 1.22
N ASN A 177 -20.62 10.49 -0.11
CA ASN A 177 -21.01 9.23 -0.75
C ASN A 177 -20.06 8.09 -0.37
N ASN A 178 -18.74 8.31 -0.46
CA ASN A 178 -17.75 7.30 -0.11
C ASN A 178 -17.82 6.91 1.37
N LEU A 179 -17.89 7.87 2.28
CA LEU A 179 -17.98 7.61 3.72
C LEU A 179 -19.28 6.90 4.12
N ALA A 180 -20.39 7.21 3.44
CA ALA A 180 -21.65 6.49 3.62
C ALA A 180 -21.55 5.03 3.15
N SER A 181 -20.86 4.77 2.03
CA SER A 181 -20.56 3.41 1.57
C SER A 181 -19.70 2.65 2.57
N ALA A 182 -18.61 3.26 3.05
CA ALA A 182 -17.75 2.68 4.10
C ALA A 182 -18.56 2.27 5.33
N THR A 183 -19.39 3.18 5.85
CA THR A 183 -20.25 2.92 7.01
C THR A 183 -21.21 1.76 6.77
N ARG A 184 -21.82 1.70 5.58
CA ARG A 184 -22.78 0.64 5.22
C ARG A 184 -22.12 -0.73 5.15
N LEU A 185 -20.95 -0.81 4.54
CA LEU A 185 -20.20 -2.05 4.36
C LEU A 185 -19.63 -2.55 5.70
N ALA A 186 -19.13 -1.66 6.55
CA ALA A 186 -18.56 -2.01 7.86
C ALA A 186 -19.63 -2.33 8.92
N ARG A 187 -20.87 -1.84 8.80
CA ARG A 187 -21.92 -1.96 9.82
C ARG A 187 -22.18 -3.38 10.32
N ARG A 188 -22.02 -4.40 9.47
CA ARG A 188 -22.31 -5.81 9.81
C ARG A 188 -21.06 -6.61 10.16
N ARG A 189 -19.89 -5.98 10.22
CA ARG A 189 -18.57 -6.60 10.38
C ARG A 189 -17.89 -6.04 11.63
N PRO A 190 -18.02 -6.68 12.81
CA PRO A 190 -17.42 -6.23 14.06
C PRO A 190 -15.92 -5.93 13.96
N GLU A 191 -15.21 -6.67 13.13
CA GLU A 191 -13.79 -6.52 12.82
C GLU A 191 -13.47 -5.20 12.10
N LEU A 192 -14.44 -4.57 11.45
CA LEU A 192 -14.30 -3.29 10.72
C LEU A 192 -14.86 -2.09 11.48
N ARG A 193 -15.04 -2.21 12.80
CA ARG A 193 -15.53 -1.10 13.65
C ARG A 193 -14.64 0.13 13.60
N ALA A 194 -13.34 -0.04 13.42
CA ALA A 194 -12.40 1.08 13.27
C ALA A 194 -12.73 1.92 12.03
N ASP A 195 -12.88 1.27 10.88
CA ASP A 195 -13.23 1.94 9.61
C ASP A 195 -14.63 2.58 9.70
N GLN A 196 -15.59 1.90 10.34
CA GLN A 196 -16.93 2.46 10.57
C GLN A 196 -16.87 3.76 11.40
N ARG A 197 -16.12 3.77 12.51
CA ARG A 197 -15.98 4.94 13.37
C ARG A 197 -15.30 6.09 12.64
N ALA A 198 -14.22 5.80 11.91
CA ALA A 198 -13.54 6.80 11.09
C ALA A 198 -14.48 7.43 10.06
N ALA A 199 -15.26 6.60 9.35
CA ALA A 199 -16.25 7.08 8.39
C ALA A 199 -17.32 7.98 9.02
N GLN A 200 -17.85 7.58 10.17
CA GLN A 200 -18.88 8.34 10.90
C GLN A 200 -18.33 9.67 11.44
N GLN A 201 -17.10 9.69 11.96
CA GLN A 201 -16.45 10.92 12.42
C GLN A 201 -16.26 11.91 11.28
N LEU A 202 -15.78 11.45 10.12
CA LEU A 202 -15.62 12.30 8.93
C LEU A 202 -16.95 12.80 8.39
N LEU A 203 -17.99 11.98 8.42
CA LEU A 203 -19.35 12.43 8.07
C LEU A 203 -19.83 13.54 9.00
N LEU A 204 -19.61 13.42 10.31
CA LEU A 204 -19.98 14.49 11.25
C LEU A 204 -19.23 15.79 10.95
N LEU A 205 -17.92 15.70 10.71
CA LEU A 205 -17.11 16.88 10.34
C LEU A 205 -17.61 17.57 9.07
N LEU A 206 -18.00 16.80 8.05
CA LEU A 206 -18.56 17.32 6.79
C LEU A 206 -19.85 18.15 6.98
N HIS A 207 -20.63 17.91 8.03
CA HIS A 207 -21.86 18.67 8.29
C HIS A 207 -21.60 19.93 9.12
N LEU A 208 -20.40 20.08 9.70
CA LEU A 208 -20.02 21.22 10.52
C LEU A 208 -19.25 22.30 9.73
N THR A 209 -18.76 21.97 8.53
CA THR A 209 -18.03 22.85 7.61
C THR A 209 -18.96 23.48 6.58
#